data_AF-A0AAW5Z0N2-F1
#
_entry.id   AF-A0AAW5Z0N2-F1
#
_cell.length_a   1.000
_cell.length_b   1.000
_cell.length_c   1.000
_cell.angle_alpha   90.00
_cell.angle_beta   90.00
_cell.angle_gamma   90.00
#
_symmetry.space_group_name_H-M   'P 1'
#
loop_
_entity.id
_entity.type
_entity.pdbx_description
1 polymer ?
#
loop_
_entity_poly.entity_id
_entity_poly.type
_entity_poly.pdbx_seq_one_letter_code
_entity_poly.pdbx_strand_id
1 'polypeptide(L)' 'MCDYNGLSISGLMMHNELALRSKAEIDAGFARIWQVMHDGIERGMNTEGVLPGPLNVPRRAVALRRQLVS' A
#
# COMPACT_ATOMS: atom_id res chain seq x y z
N MET A 1 -4.47 -13.00 -24.54
CA MET A 1 -4.85 -11.57 -24.44
C MET A 1 -3.61 -10.67 -24.35
N CYS A 2 -2.68 -10.88 -23.41
CA CYS A 2 -1.43 -10.09 -23.37
C CYS A 2 -0.53 -10.33 -24.60
N ASP A 3 -0.25 -11.59 -24.93
CA ASP A 3 0.57 -11.96 -26.10
C ASP A 3 -0.03 -11.49 -27.44
N TYR A 4 -1.35 -11.36 -27.50
CA TYR A 4 -2.07 -10.92 -28.69
C TYR A 4 -2.05 -9.39 -28.87
N ASN A 5 -1.94 -8.64 -27.77
CA ASN A 5 -1.88 -7.18 -27.77
C ASN A 5 -0.44 -6.64 -27.69
N GLY A 6 0.57 -7.51 -27.49
CA GLY A 6 1.96 -7.10 -27.31
C GLY A 6 2.23 -6.29 -26.04
N LEU A 7 1.30 -6.31 -25.07
CA LEU A 7 1.38 -5.54 -23.83
C LEU A 7 1.72 -6.45 -22.64
N SER A 8 2.47 -5.91 -21.69
CA SER A 8 2.58 -6.52 -20.35
C SER A 8 1.21 -6.54 -19.66
N ILE A 9 1.06 -7.36 -18.63
CA ILE A 9 -0.18 -7.41 -17.83
C ILE A 9 -0.54 -6.02 -17.28
N SER A 10 0.45 -5.27 -16.76
CA SER A 10 0.24 -3.91 -16.27
C SER A 10 -0.14 -2.93 -17.38
N GLY A 11 0.44 -3.07 -18.57
CA GLY A 11 0.08 -2.28 -19.75
C GLY A 11 -1.35 -2.54 -20.21
N LEU A 12 -1.75 -3.81 -20.26
CA LEU A 12 -3.12 -4.21 -20.59
C LEU A 12 -4.12 -3.67 -19.57
N MET A 13 -3.80 -3.74 -18.28
CA MET A 13 -4.66 -3.19 -17.23
C MET A 13 -4.75 -1.66 -17.29
N MET A 14 -3.64 -0.95 -17.55
CA MET A 14 -3.67 0.50 -17.75
C MET A 14 -4.57 0.87 -18.94
N HIS A 15 -4.49 0.13 -20.05
CA HIS A 15 -5.36 0.36 -21.20
C HIS A 15 -6.85 0.13 -20.86
N ASN A 16 -7.15 -0.91 -20.10
CA ASN A 16 -8.52 -1.19 -19.65
C ASN A 16 -9.06 -0.08 -18.72
N GLU A 17 -8.23 0.41 -17.79
CA GLU A 17 -8.62 1.49 -16.89
C GLU A 17 -8.83 2.81 -17.64
N LEU A 18 -8.02 3.10 -18.65
CA LEU A 18 -8.15 4.30 -19.49
C LEU A 18 -9.45 4.32 -20.32
N ALA A 19 -10.06 3.16 -20.56
CA ALA A 19 -11.37 3.08 -21.20
C ALA A 19 -12.51 3.57 -20.28
N LEU A 20 -12.29 3.62 -18.97
CA LEU A 20 -13.28 3.99 -17.95
C LEU A 20 -12.98 5.32 -17.26
N ARG A 21 -11.71 5.73 -17.19
CA ARG A 21 -11.23 6.86 -16.40
C ARG A 21 -10.12 7.59 -17.14
N SER A 22 -9.97 8.88 -16.88
CA SER A 22 -8.83 9.64 -17.37
C SER A 22 -7.54 9.18 -16.68
N LYS A 23 -6.40 9.41 -17.34
CA LYS A 23 -5.08 9.12 -16.77
C LYS A 23 -4.85 9.83 -15.43
N ALA A 24 -5.32 11.08 -15.32
CA ALA A 24 -5.21 11.88 -14.10
C ALA A 24 -5.97 11.27 -12.92
N GLU A 25 -7.19 10.74 -13.16
CA GLU A 25 -7.97 10.06 -12.12
C GLU A 25 -7.33 8.75 -11.67
N ILE A 26 -6.76 7.98 -12.60
CA ILE A 26 -6.03 6.75 -12.29
C ILE A 26 -4.82 7.06 -11.40
N ASP A 27 -4.01 8.05 -11.79
CA ASP A 27 -2.81 8.43 -11.05
C ASP A 27 -3.15 8.99 -9.66
N ALA A 28 -4.19 9.82 -9.56
CA ALA A 28 -4.69 10.31 -8.28
C ALA A 28 -5.21 9.16 -7.39
N GLY A 29 -5.89 8.18 -7.98
CA GLY A 29 -6.34 6.97 -7.29
C GLY A 29 -5.18 6.15 -6.73
N PHE A 30 -4.14 5.92 -7.53
CA PHE A 30 -2.93 5.22 -7.09
C PHE A 30 -2.20 5.98 -5.98
N ALA A 31 -2.02 7.29 -6.13
CA ALA A 31 -1.40 8.12 -5.11
C ALA A 31 -2.16 8.07 -3.78
N ARG A 32 -3.50 8.09 -3.82
CA ARG A 32 -4.34 7.98 -2.62
C ARG A 32 -4.19 6.63 -1.94
N ILE A 33 -4.22 5.53 -2.68
CA ILE A 33 -4.06 4.18 -2.11
C ILE A 33 -2.68 4.04 -1.48
N TRP A 34 -1.65 4.50 -2.20
CA TRP A 34 -0.28 4.53 -1.69
C TRP A 34 -0.17 5.33 -0.39
N GLN A 35 -0.75 6.53 -0.33
CA GLN A 35 -0.72 7.37 0.86
C GLN A 35 -1.37 6.68 2.06
N VAL A 36 -2.53 6.05 1.88
CA VAL A 36 -3.21 5.32 2.96
C VAL A 36 -2.36 4.15 3.49
N MET A 37 -1.69 3.42 2.60
CA MET A 37 -0.77 2.35 2.99
C MET A 37 0.44 2.92 3.75
N HIS A 38 1.04 4.01 3.24
CA HIS A 38 2.17 4.67 3.88
C HIS A 38 1.82 5.19 5.27
N ASP A 39 0.69 5.88 5.42
CA ASP A 39 0.21 6.36 6.72
C ASP A 39 -0.04 5.20 7.69
N GLY A 40 -0.50 4.05 7.19
CA GLY A 40 -0.66 2.82 7.99
C GLY A 40 0.66 2.29 8.52
N ILE A 41 1.69 2.27 7.67
CA ILE A 41 3.06 1.90 8.06
C ILE A 41 3.61 2.86 9.10
N GLU A 42 3.51 4.17 8.87
CA GLU A 42 3.96 5.20 9.82
C GLU A 42 3.25 5.07 11.17
N ARG A 43 1.92 4.94 11.19
CA ARG A 43 1.19 4.69 12.44
C ARG A 43 1.70 3.43 13.15
N GLY A 44 1.87 2.33 12.41
CA GLY A 44 2.35 1.07 12.97
C GLY A 44 3.76 1.19 13.59
N MET A 45 4.65 1.93 12.94
CA MET A 45 6.03 2.15 13.38
C MET A 45 6.17 3.12 14.55
N ASN A 46 5.13 3.91 14.85
CA ASN A 46 5.12 4.89 15.94
C ASN A 46 4.21 4.50 17.11
N THR A 47 3.38 3.45 16.98
CA THR A 47 2.42 3.06 18.01
C THR A 47 2.99 2.00 18.95
N GLU A 48 3.10 2.34 20.22
CA GLU A 48 3.48 1.43 21.30
C GLU A 48 2.27 0.74 21.96
N GLY A 49 2.55 -0.18 22.90
CA GLY A 49 1.55 -0.82 23.74
C GLY A 49 1.17 -2.22 23.27
N VAL A 50 0.01 -2.67 23.72
CA VAL A 50 -0.51 -4.04 23.55
C VAL A 50 -1.76 -3.98 22.68
N LEU A 51 -1.95 -4.97 21.80
CA LEU A 51 -3.16 -5.10 20.99
C LEU A 51 -4.37 -5.38 21.90
N PRO A 52 -5.53 -4.78 21.60
CA PRO A 52 -6.75 -5.08 22.34
C PRO A 52 -7.16 -6.54 22.16
N GLY A 53 -7.79 -7.11 23.18
CA GLY A 53 -8.23 -8.51 23.21
C GLY A 53 -7.56 -9.33 24.31
N PRO A 54 -7.99 -10.58 24.53
CA PRO A 54 -7.57 -11.39 25.68
C PRO A 54 -6.13 -11.92 25.58
N LEU A 55 -5.51 -11.81 24.41
CA LEU A 55 -4.22 -12.44 24.10
C LEU A 55 -2.99 -11.59 24.50
N ASN A 56 -3.19 -10.38 25.06
CA ASN A 56 -2.13 -9.50 25.56
C ASN A 56 -0.91 -9.39 24.62
N VAL A 57 -1.14 -9.25 23.31
CA VAL A 57 -0.07 -9.29 22.29
C VAL A 57 0.62 -7.93 22.18
N PRO A 58 1.94 -7.81 22.44
CA PRO A 58 2.64 -6.54 22.31
C PRO A 58 2.80 -6.11 20.84
N ARG A 59 2.73 -4.80 20.59
CA ARG A 59 3.07 -4.21 19.29
C ARG A 59 4.58 -4.24 19.10
N ARG A 60 5.04 -4.94 18.05
CA ARG A 60 6.48 -5.19 17.79
C ARG A 60 7.14 -4.22 16.82
N ALA A 61 6.36 -3.55 15.96
CA ALA A 61 6.89 -2.75 14.86
C ALA A 61 7.76 -1.55 15.32
N VAL A 62 7.33 -0.83 16.34
CA VAL A 62 8.07 0.31 16.92
C VAL A 62 9.43 -0.10 17.51
N ALA A 63 9.46 -1.23 18.24
CA ALA A 63 10.69 -1.76 18.82
C ALA A 63 11.68 -2.18 17.73
N LEU A 64 11.19 -2.86 16.68
CA LEU A 64 12.01 -3.24 15.53
C LEU A 64 12.56 -2.02 14.79
N ARG A 65 11.74 -0.99 14.55
CA ARG A 65 12.22 0.25 13.92
C ARG A 65 13.38 0.87 14.70
N ARG A 66 13.28 0.95 16.03
CA ARG A 66 14.36 1.49 16.89
C ARG A 66 15.67 0.73 16.72
N GLN A 67 15.61 -0.58 16.51
CA GLN A 67 16.79 -1.43 16.29
C GLN A 67 17.40 -1.26 14.89
N LEU A 68 16.61 -0.91 13.88
CA LEU A 68 17.07 -0.79 12.49
C LEU A 68 17.54 0.63 12.13
N VAL A 69 17.13 1.63 12.91
CA VAL A 69 17.46 3.05 12.67
C VAL A 69 18.58 3.55 13.62
N SER A 70 19.00 2.72 14.58
CA SER A 70 20.22 2.94 15.38
C SER A 70 21.47 2.52 14.62
#